data_AF-A0A7I8X8S9-F1
#
_entry.id   AF-A0A7I8X8S9-F1
#
_cell.length_a   1.000
_cell.length_b   1.000
_cell.length_c   1.000
_cell.angle_alpha   90.00
_cell.angle_beta   90.00
_cell.angle_gamma   90.00
#
_symmetry.space_group_name_H-M   'P 1'
#
loop_
_entity.id
_entity.type
_entity.pdbx_description
1 polymer ?
#
loop_
_entity_poly.entity_id
_entity_poly.type
_entity_poly.pdbx_seq_one_letter_code
_entity_poly.pdbx_strand_id
1 'polypeptide(L)'
;MYTMSLAFLIIGFSAVQASLTEDACETVAEWRQPTEAYTPSDELVEVVQDVGPQVFYTVRCNETQETRPCAGIQNGLESHCETRFNLVMALTYVKQAGAKRSHLNDIIRDAKIERPTKWQMIKIPGQCVCTGLRAVRRRQTRLFDALLL
;
A
#
# COMPACT_ATOMS: atom_id res chain seq x y z
N MET A 1 -50.40 -50.65 -6.73
CA MET A 1 -50.59 -49.58 -5.73
C MET A 1 -49.32 -49.46 -4.90
N TYR A 2 -48.44 -48.51 -5.20
CA TYR A 2 -47.31 -48.15 -4.34
C TYR A 2 -47.19 -46.62 -4.34
N THR A 3 -47.57 -46.00 -3.23
CA THR A 3 -47.39 -44.58 -2.96
C THR A 3 -45.98 -44.38 -2.39
N MET A 4 -45.05 -43.88 -3.21
CA MET A 4 -43.76 -43.38 -2.70
C MET A 4 -43.95 -41.95 -2.18
N SER A 5 -43.97 -41.80 -0.85
CA SER A 5 -43.86 -40.50 -0.19
C SER A 5 -42.45 -39.95 -0.36
N LEU A 6 -42.33 -38.85 -1.10
CA LEU A 6 -41.11 -38.05 -1.19
C LEU A 6 -41.05 -37.12 0.04
N ALA A 7 -40.20 -37.46 1.01
CA ALA A 7 -39.89 -36.57 2.12
C ALA A 7 -38.97 -35.45 1.62
N PHE A 8 -39.51 -34.23 1.50
CA PHE A 8 -38.74 -33.03 1.22
C PHE A 8 -37.87 -32.70 2.44
N LEU A 9 -36.57 -32.88 2.28
CA LEU A 9 -35.54 -32.47 3.24
C LEU A 9 -35.38 -30.94 3.13
N ILE A 10 -35.95 -30.21 4.09
CA ILE A 10 -35.78 -28.76 4.23
C ILE A 10 -34.33 -28.51 4.65
N ILE A 11 -33.47 -28.17 3.69
CA ILE A 11 -32.14 -27.63 3.96
C ILE A 11 -32.33 -26.21 4.47
N GLY A 12 -32.24 -26.04 5.79
CA GLY A 12 -32.19 -24.71 6.42
C GLY A 12 -30.91 -24.00 5.98
N PHE A 13 -31.06 -23.03 5.08
CA PHE A 13 -30.01 -22.06 4.80
C PHE A 13 -29.86 -21.14 6.02
N SER A 14 -28.86 -21.41 6.86
CA SER A 14 -28.36 -20.42 7.80
C SER A 14 -27.81 -19.26 6.99
N ALA A 15 -28.56 -18.16 6.93
CA ALA A 15 -28.07 -16.89 6.43
C ALA A 15 -26.90 -16.45 7.33
N VAL A 16 -25.68 -16.72 6.87
CA VAL A 16 -24.48 -16.10 7.43
C VAL A 16 -24.63 -14.61 7.15
N GLN A 17 -25.04 -13.86 8.17
CA GLN A 17 -25.01 -12.41 8.15
C GLN A 17 -23.54 -12.01 8.04
N ALA A 18 -23.09 -11.76 6.80
CA ALA A 18 -21.87 -11.03 6.56
C ALA A 18 -22.07 -9.63 7.16
N SER A 19 -21.66 -9.47 8.42
CA SER A 19 -21.41 -8.17 9.02
C SER A 19 -20.38 -7.49 8.12
N LEU A 20 -20.86 -6.61 7.23
CA LEU A 20 -20.00 -5.68 6.50
C LEU A 20 -19.28 -4.83 7.55
N THR A 21 -18.08 -5.26 7.93
CA THR A 21 -17.17 -4.41 8.69
C THR A 21 -16.75 -3.31 7.74
N GLU A 22 -17.32 -2.13 7.91
CA GLU A 22 -16.88 -0.93 7.19
C GLU A 22 -15.43 -0.65 7.59
N ASP A 23 -14.52 -0.73 6.61
CA ASP A 23 -13.10 -0.45 6.85
C ASP A 23 -12.94 1.02 7.26
N ALA A 24 -12.11 1.28 8.27
CA ALA A 24 -11.83 2.63 8.73
C ALA A 24 -11.18 3.51 7.64
N CYS A 25 -10.52 2.88 6.67
CA CYS A 25 -9.90 3.53 5.52
C CYS A 25 -10.21 2.71 4.27
N GLU A 26 -10.71 3.37 3.23
CA GLU A 26 -10.93 2.73 1.95
C GLU A 26 -9.59 2.40 1.27
N THR A 27 -9.49 1.18 0.74
CA THR A 27 -8.25 0.65 0.15
C THR A 27 -8.40 0.35 -1.33
N VAL A 28 -7.30 0.49 -2.07
CA VAL A 28 -7.18 0.06 -3.45
C VAL A 28 -6.13 -1.03 -3.51
N ALA A 29 -6.52 -2.21 -3.96
CA ALA A 29 -5.65 -3.36 -4.11
C ALA A 29 -5.54 -3.78 -5.58
N GLU A 30 -4.32 -3.90 -6.09
CA GLU A 30 -4.07 -4.24 -7.48
C GLU A 30 -2.69 -4.85 -7.69
N TRP A 31 -2.54 -5.60 -8.78
CA TRP A 31 -1.26 -6.13 -9.25
C TRP A 31 -0.57 -5.08 -10.12
N ARG A 32 0.67 -4.69 -9.77
CA ARG A 32 1.46 -3.70 -10.51
C ARG A 32 2.79 -4.25 -11.01
N GLN A 33 3.26 -3.69 -12.12
CA GLN A 33 4.58 -3.95 -12.71
C GLN A 33 5.41 -2.66 -12.67
N PRO A 34 6.01 -2.29 -11.52
CA PRO A 34 6.78 -1.07 -11.40
C PRO A 34 8.06 -1.14 -12.23
N THR A 35 8.37 -0.07 -12.95
CA THR A 35 9.67 0.11 -13.62
C THR A 35 10.70 0.71 -12.68
N GLU A 36 10.26 1.38 -11.63
CA GLU A 36 11.09 2.00 -10.60
C GLU A 36 10.49 1.75 -9.21
N ALA A 37 11.34 1.64 -8.20
CA ALA A 37 10.93 1.51 -6.81
C ALA A 37 11.99 2.09 -5.86
N TYR A 38 11.61 2.34 -4.61
CA TYR A 38 12.53 2.79 -3.58
C TYR A 38 13.08 1.61 -2.79
N THR A 39 14.36 1.63 -2.41
CA THR A 39 14.94 0.66 -1.48
C THR A 39 14.57 1.01 -0.02
N PRO A 40 14.86 0.14 0.97
CA PRO A 40 14.72 0.48 2.40
C PRO A 40 15.41 1.78 2.81
N SER A 41 16.52 2.12 2.15
CA SER A 41 17.32 3.32 2.38
C SER A 41 16.86 4.55 1.56
N ASP A 42 15.66 4.49 0.98
CA ASP A 42 15.08 5.56 0.15
C ASP A 42 15.89 5.89 -1.12
N GLU A 43 16.66 4.92 -1.61
CA GLU A 43 17.31 5.03 -2.92
C GLU A 43 16.33 4.62 -4.02
N LEU A 44 16.09 5.49 -5.01
CA LEU A 44 15.34 5.14 -6.22
C LEU A 44 16.15 4.19 -7.11
N VAL A 45 15.59 3.04 -7.47
CA VAL A 45 16.23 2.00 -8.30
C VAL A 45 15.29 1.56 -9.42
N GLU A 46 15.88 1.11 -10.53
CA GLU A 46 15.15 0.61 -11.70
C GLU A 46 14.95 -0.91 -11.59
N VAL A 47 13.72 -1.36 -11.75
CA VAL A 47 13.31 -2.77 -11.67
C VAL A 47 13.45 -3.40 -13.05
N VAL A 48 14.14 -4.53 -13.14
CA VAL A 48 14.40 -5.21 -14.42
C VAL A 48 13.10 -5.84 -14.96
N GLN A 49 12.72 -5.52 -16.19
CA GLN A 49 11.55 -6.13 -16.85
C GLN A 49 11.92 -7.02 -18.05
N ASP A 50 13.18 -6.93 -18.52
CA ASP A 50 13.63 -7.59 -19.77
C ASP A 50 13.83 -9.11 -19.64
N VAL A 51 13.97 -9.63 -18.42
CA VAL A 51 14.15 -11.08 -18.14
C VAL A 51 12.85 -11.77 -17.71
N GLY A 52 11.73 -11.04 -17.73
CA GLY A 52 10.41 -11.49 -17.30
C GLY A 52 9.70 -10.43 -16.45
N PRO A 53 8.36 -10.34 -16.53
CA PRO A 53 7.62 -9.32 -15.80
C PRO A 53 7.69 -9.57 -14.30
N GLN A 54 8.15 -8.57 -13.55
CA GLN A 54 8.11 -8.59 -12.09
C GLN A 54 6.83 -7.91 -11.62
N VAL A 55 5.86 -8.71 -11.16
CA VAL A 55 4.53 -8.26 -10.72
C VAL A 55 4.41 -8.32 -9.20
N PHE A 56 3.89 -7.27 -8.59
CA PHE A 56 3.71 -7.18 -7.14
C PHE A 56 2.26 -6.86 -6.79
N TYR A 57 1.74 -7.53 -5.77
CA TYR A 57 0.43 -7.19 -5.20
C TYR A 57 0.61 -5.97 -4.30
N THR A 58 -0.08 -4.88 -4.64
CA THR A 58 0.00 -3.61 -3.93
C THR A 58 -1.32 -3.29 -3.26
N VAL A 59 -1.25 -2.73 -2.05
CA VAL A 59 -2.40 -2.21 -1.31
C VAL A 59 -2.06 -0.80 -0.86
N ARG A 60 -2.87 0.17 -1.28
CA ARG A 60 -2.74 1.59 -0.94
C ARG A 60 -4.04 2.16 -0.39
N CYS A 61 -3.96 3.26 0.34
CA CYS A 61 -5.15 4.03 0.68
C CYS A 61 -5.74 4.65 -0.59
N ASN A 62 -7.07 4.78 -0.65
CA ASN A 62 -7.71 5.58 -1.68
C ASN A 62 -7.26 7.04 -1.52
N GLU A 63 -6.84 7.68 -2.61
CA GLU A 63 -6.32 9.05 -2.63
C GLU A 63 -7.32 10.06 -2.05
N THR A 64 -8.62 9.81 -2.22
CA THR A 64 -9.68 10.67 -1.67
C THR A 64 -9.83 10.55 -0.15
N GLN A 65 -9.28 9.49 0.47
CA GLN A 65 -9.37 9.21 1.90
C GLN A 65 -8.09 9.53 2.69
N GLU A 66 -6.92 9.62 2.04
CA GLU A 66 -5.67 10.01 2.74
C GLU A 66 -5.74 11.39 3.41
N THR A 67 -6.66 12.26 2.94
CA THR A 67 -6.88 13.60 3.50
C THR A 67 -8.05 13.68 4.48
N ARG A 68 -8.79 12.60 4.68
CA ARG A 68 -10.00 12.57 5.51
C ARG A 68 -9.76 11.87 6.85
N PRO A 69 -10.49 12.25 7.91
CA PRO A 69 -10.55 11.46 9.13
C PRO A 69 -11.03 10.04 8.81
N CYS A 70 -10.47 9.05 9.52
CA CYS A 70 -10.86 7.66 9.31
C CYS A 70 -12.34 7.45 9.70
N ALA A 71 -13.01 6.56 8.99
CA ALA A 71 -14.39 6.19 9.30
C ALA A 71 -14.49 5.59 10.72
N GLY A 72 -15.55 5.96 11.45
CA GLY A 72 -15.82 5.46 12.80
C GLY A 72 -15.01 6.08 13.94
N ILE A 73 -14.08 7.01 13.66
CA ILE A 73 -13.31 7.69 14.72
C ILE A 73 -14.13 8.84 15.33
N GLN A 74 -14.17 8.90 16.67
CA GLN A 74 -14.95 9.90 17.41
C GLN A 74 -14.46 11.33 17.18
N ASN A 75 -15.42 12.27 17.18
CA ASN A 75 -15.16 13.71 17.10
C ASN A 75 -14.20 14.16 18.22
N GLY A 76 -13.05 14.71 17.85
CA GLY A 76 -12.04 15.23 18.80
C GLY A 76 -10.69 14.49 18.78
N LEU A 77 -10.59 13.39 18.04
CA LEU A 77 -9.31 12.74 17.72
C LEU A 77 -8.90 13.12 16.29
N GLU A 78 -7.66 13.56 16.12
CA GLU A 78 -7.08 13.76 14.79
C GLU A 78 -6.65 12.40 14.26
N SER A 79 -7.23 11.99 13.13
CA SER A 79 -6.91 10.72 12.46
C SER A 79 -6.78 10.94 10.96
N HIS A 80 -5.98 10.10 10.30
CA HIS A 80 -5.84 10.07 8.86
C HIS A 80 -5.41 8.68 8.38
N CYS A 81 -5.78 8.35 7.15
CA CYS A 81 -5.39 7.12 6.49
C CYS A 81 -3.98 7.27 5.89
N GLU A 82 -3.10 6.31 6.16
CA GLU A 82 -1.72 6.31 5.68
C GLU A 82 -1.39 4.97 4.98
N THR A 83 -0.81 5.05 3.79
CA THR A 83 -0.25 3.88 3.10
C THR A 83 1.09 3.49 3.74
N ARG A 84 1.22 2.26 4.23
CA ARG A 84 2.51 1.71 4.70
C ARG A 84 3.09 0.76 3.66
N PHE A 85 4.41 0.64 3.71
CA PHE A 85 5.17 -0.13 2.73
C PHE A 85 5.60 -1.49 3.28
N ASN A 86 5.46 -2.51 2.44
CA ASN A 86 6.11 -3.80 2.63
C ASN A 86 7.48 -3.79 1.93
N LEU A 87 8.40 -4.59 2.44
CA LEU A 87 9.68 -4.85 1.78
C LEU A 87 9.57 -6.17 1.02
N VAL A 88 9.86 -6.14 -0.27
CA VAL A 88 9.86 -7.33 -1.13
C VAL A 88 11.15 -7.43 -1.94
N MET A 89 11.53 -8.64 -2.31
CA MET A 89 12.69 -8.88 -3.18
C MET A 89 12.34 -8.56 -4.64
N ALA A 90 13.23 -7.84 -5.33
CA ALA A 90 13.14 -7.59 -6.77
C ALA A 90 14.54 -7.61 -7.42
N LEU A 91 14.59 -8.00 -8.69
CA LEU A 91 15.77 -7.85 -9.53
C LEU A 91 15.83 -6.42 -10.05
N THR A 92 16.96 -5.73 -9.83
CA THR A 92 17.12 -4.31 -10.15
C THR A 92 18.45 -4.04 -10.84
N TYR A 93 18.54 -2.95 -11.60
CA TYR A 93 19.81 -2.49 -12.16
C TYR A 93 20.67 -1.80 -11.11
N VAL A 94 21.98 -2.11 -11.12
CA VAL A 94 22.96 -1.44 -10.25
C VAL A 94 23.29 -0.07 -10.87
N LYS A 95 23.07 1.02 -10.11
CA LYS A 95 23.61 2.33 -10.48
C LYS A 95 25.13 2.21 -10.54
N GLN A 96 25.71 2.38 -11.72
CA GLN A 96 27.17 2.50 -11.84
C GLN A 96 27.56 3.82 -11.18
N ALA A 97 28.05 3.74 -9.93
CA ALA A 97 28.66 4.87 -9.25
C ALA A 97 29.76 5.39 -10.18
N GLY A 98 29.58 6.63 -10.67
CA GLY A 98 30.27 7.21 -11.82
C GLY A 98 31.61 6.55 -12.10
N ALA A 99 31.64 5.68 -13.11
CA ALA A 99 32.86 5.05 -13.55
C ALA A 99 33.87 6.18 -13.78
N LYS A 100 34.92 6.24 -12.95
CA LYS A 100 36.11 7.03 -13.26
C LYS A 100 36.46 6.63 -14.69
N ARG A 101 36.32 7.57 -15.63
CA ARG A 101 36.64 7.43 -17.06
C ARG A 101 38.08 6.92 -17.16
N SER A 102 38.25 5.60 -17.13
CA SER A 102 39.46 4.96 -17.61
C SER A 102 39.37 5.05 -19.12
N HIS A 103 40.39 5.68 -19.72
CA HIS A 103 40.50 6.06 -21.12
C HIS A 103 40.56 4.86 -22.10
N LEU A 104 40.08 3.69 -21.67
CA LEU A 104 40.31 2.39 -22.29
C LEU A 104 39.00 1.66 -22.62
N ASN A 105 37.90 2.37 -22.86
CA ASN A 105 36.59 1.76 -23.17
C ASN A 105 35.96 2.21 -24.50
N ASP A 106 36.67 2.98 -25.34
CA ASP A 106 36.14 3.42 -26.64
C ASP A 106 36.18 2.34 -27.74
N ILE A 107 36.63 1.11 -27.43
CA ILE A 107 36.86 0.04 -28.45
C ILE A 107 35.70 -0.97 -28.54
N ILE A 108 34.76 -1.03 -27.59
CA ILE A 108 33.70 -2.07 -27.61
C ILE A 108 32.33 -1.40 -27.78
N ARG A 109 32.00 -1.02 -29.02
CA ARG A 109 30.71 -0.43 -29.40
C ARG A 109 29.64 -1.41 -29.90
N ASP A 110 29.93 -2.71 -29.94
CA ASP A 110 29.00 -3.72 -30.49
C ASP A 110 28.59 -4.86 -29.52
N ALA A 111 29.07 -4.84 -28.27
CA ALA A 111 28.56 -5.77 -27.27
C ALA A 111 27.31 -5.15 -26.63
N LYS A 112 26.18 -5.88 -26.59
CA LYS A 112 25.07 -5.58 -25.67
C LYS A 112 25.67 -5.44 -24.28
N ILE A 113 25.87 -4.20 -23.81
CA ILE A 113 26.41 -3.95 -22.49
C ILE A 113 25.33 -4.39 -21.51
N GLU A 114 25.46 -5.62 -21.01
CA GLU A 114 24.59 -6.13 -19.96
C GLU A 114 24.74 -5.19 -18.76
N ARG A 115 23.70 -4.41 -18.49
CA ARG A 115 23.65 -3.54 -17.31
C ARG A 115 23.73 -4.46 -16.08
N PRO A 116 24.70 -4.27 -15.17
CA PRO A 116 24.84 -5.14 -14.02
C PRO A 116 23.55 -5.13 -13.19
N THR A 117 23.07 -6.31 -12.80
CA THR A 117 21.84 -6.48 -12.01
C THR A 117 22.14 -7.03 -10.62
N LYS A 118 21.30 -6.71 -9.64
CA LYS A 118 21.31 -7.32 -8.32
C LYS A 118 19.89 -7.57 -7.80
N TRP A 119 19.74 -8.66 -7.06
CA TRP A 119 18.57 -8.91 -6.22
C TRP A 119 18.68 -8.05 -4.95
N GLN A 120 17.65 -7.26 -4.65
CA GLN A 120 17.60 -6.46 -3.43
C GLN A 120 16.16 -6.18 -2.99
N MET A 121 16.01 -5.72 -1.75
CA MET A 121 14.71 -5.31 -1.21
C MET A 121 14.26 -3.97 -1.82
N ILE A 122 12.98 -3.88 -2.16
CA ILE A 122 12.29 -2.64 -2.56
C ILE A 122 11.03 -2.44 -1.70
N LYS A 123 10.61 -1.19 -1.55
CA LYS A 123 9.38 -0.75 -0.90
C LYS A 123 8.23 -0.84 -1.90
N ILE A 124 7.15 -1.53 -1.52
CA ILE A 124 5.87 -1.54 -2.24
C ILE A 124 4.73 -1.18 -1.30
N PRO A 125 3.68 -0.48 -1.76
CA PRO A 125 2.47 -0.26 -0.94
C PRO A 125 1.88 -1.59 -0.48
N GLY A 126 1.77 -1.79 0.82
CA GLY A 126 1.42 -3.09 1.40
C GLY A 126 0.14 -3.10 2.22
N GLN A 127 -0.28 -1.94 2.73
CA GLN A 127 -1.42 -1.80 3.62
C GLN A 127 -1.84 -0.34 3.69
N CYS A 128 -3.12 -0.10 3.91
CA CYS A 128 -3.67 1.20 4.31
C CYS A 128 -4.09 1.11 5.77
N VAL A 129 -3.58 2.00 6.61
CA VAL A 129 -3.87 1.99 8.05
C VAL A 129 -4.42 3.33 8.49
N CYS A 130 -5.41 3.31 9.38
CA CYS A 130 -5.80 4.51 10.11
C CYS A 130 -4.77 4.81 11.20
N THR A 131 -4.21 6.01 11.21
CA THR A 131 -3.35 6.49 12.29
C THR A 131 -4.02 7.63 13.03
N GLY A 132 -3.88 7.66 14.36
CA GLY A 132 -4.45 8.69 15.22
C GLY A 132 -3.36 9.35 16.05
N LEU A 133 -3.15 10.65 15.88
CA LEU A 133 -2.14 11.41 16.60
C LEU A 133 -2.83 12.46 17.47
N ARG A 134 -3.12 12.05 18.70
CA ARG A 134 -3.48 12.90 19.85
C ARG A 134 -4.91 13.44 19.84
N ALA A 135 -5.46 13.52 21.05
CA ALA A 135 -6.66 14.29 21.30
C ALA A 135 -6.39 15.75 20.94
N VAL A 136 -7.25 16.32 20.11
CA VAL A 136 -7.26 17.76 19.88
C VAL A 136 -7.60 18.39 21.23
N ARG A 137 -6.62 18.96 21.91
CA ARG A 137 -6.89 19.82 23.08
C ARG A 137 -7.70 20.99 22.55
N ARG A 138 -9.04 20.89 22.60
CA ARG A 138 -9.92 22.04 22.46
C ARG A 138 -9.43 23.05 23.48
N ARG A 139 -8.81 24.13 23.00
CA ARG A 139 -8.58 25.32 23.79
C ARG A 139 -9.97 25.71 24.28
N GLN A 140 -10.30 25.37 25.52
CA GLN A 140 -11.47 25.90 26.20
C GLN A 140 -11.22 27.41 26.24
N THR A 141 -11.73 28.13 25.23
CA THR A 141 -11.96 29.56 25.33
C THR A 141 -12.85 29.71 26.54
N ARG A 142 -12.25 30.14 27.65
CA ARG A 142 -12.96 30.46 28.89
C ARG A 142 -13.94 31.59 28.54
N LEU A 143 -15.17 31.21 28.24
CA LEU A 143 -16.35 32.07 28.23
C LEU A 143 -16.74 32.39 29.69
N PHE A 144 -15.80 32.94 30.46
CA PHE A 144 -16.02 33.29 31.88
C PHE A 144 -15.90 34.80 32.18
N ASP A 145 -15.65 35.65 31.19
CA ASP A 145 -15.47 37.10 31.42
C ASP A 145 -16.67 37.97 31.00
N ALA A 146 -17.89 37.41 30.86
CA ALA A 146 -19.06 38.19 30.41
C ALA A 146 -20.30 38.11 31.32
N LEU A 147 -20.15 37.76 32.60
CA LEU A 147 -21.26 37.69 33.58
C LEU A 147 -21.00 38.45 34.89
N LEU A 148 -20.15 39.48 34.83
CA LEU A 148 -19.97 40.46 35.91
C LEU A 148 -20.08 41.89 35.37
N LEU A 149 -21.26 42.25 34.87
CA LEU A 149 -21.75 43.63 34.78
C LEU A 149 -23.25 43.64 35.10
#